data_AF-A0A2G7G3T4-F1
#
_entry.id   AF-A0A2G7G3T4-F1
#
_cell.length_a   1.000
_cell.length_b   1.000
_cell.length_c   1.000
_cell.angle_alpha   90.00
_cell.angle_beta   90.00
_cell.angle_gamma   90.00
#
_symmetry.space_group_name_H-M   'P 1'
#
loop_
_entity.id
_entity.type
_entity.pdbx_description
1 polymer ?
#
loop_
_entity_poly.entity_id
_entity_poly.type
_entity_poly.pdbx_seq_one_letter_code
_entity_poly.pdbx_strand_id
1 'polypeptide(L)'
;METKHPRPRPPLEDIVSPTLEDLIHLALRRMRYLVAPDLDSNHPPPLLFPLAESMRGNPFTVDDWDTYGDLESEYGRLTYLISVYPERGAPFTCEEVLLDLLQRPSLLTEWPNFLPTLIAHAQATVHDVVQKMASRSSNRTRSAKSDYVAIPVDYKATSSARTISLQLWKRSLREMASQLGRGHFDGALAFLQIHAFLKDPIYGLSRPFSLQQFFFSYLLGKCMTATRVDVLHAKSLERLAAQAAQEASYLANPLLQRLTLVHFNAHHQLPYVNVPLDRLARAEFSVPAHVLEVVEEMLGAVAMSDGQACPLVPILVATYPRYAHDDQWLIPIIDGNHRATAALLLRFLATLTLPADHQAMLEGLQGYCTAHHLGQKWQIDLCDVVTELHSPANRKMYDQITSQAALVRKFAGVKYIPALVVQEDDFYTICKQRSAGKHKPVLLHPYHQALFNDDDIPIALPQKAGQTHGRPESFRLMPLTPFAGEHSGGVGADVARICQAEVRPSMNGLAQELQPHEKVRQHRAWSCVVS
;
A
#
# COMPACT_ATOMS: atom_id res chain seq x y z
N MET A 1 -10.47 27.47 13.28
CA MET A 1 -11.30 26.79 12.26
C MET A 1 -12.12 25.77 13.00
N GLU A 2 -13.43 25.73 12.76
CA GLU A 2 -14.26 24.66 13.32
C GLU A 2 -14.02 23.36 12.55
N THR A 3 -13.94 22.27 13.29
CA THR A 3 -13.77 20.91 12.76
C THR A 3 -15.08 20.17 12.91
N LYS A 4 -15.50 19.47 11.86
CA LYS A 4 -16.60 18.53 11.96
C LYS A 4 -16.08 17.22 12.56
N HIS A 5 -16.93 16.53 13.30
CA HIS A 5 -16.64 15.21 13.87
C HIS A 5 -17.62 14.18 13.31
N PRO A 6 -17.25 12.88 13.34
CA PRO A 6 -18.04 11.87 12.66
C PRO A 6 -19.28 11.57 13.47
N ARG A 7 -20.30 11.04 12.79
CA ARG A 7 -21.36 10.35 13.54
C ARG A 7 -20.72 9.19 14.30
N PRO A 8 -20.88 9.12 15.63
CA PRO A 8 -20.38 8.00 16.43
C PRO A 8 -20.93 6.71 15.83
N ARG A 9 -20.02 5.79 15.52
CA ARG A 9 -20.38 4.46 15.02
C ARG A 9 -20.53 3.52 16.20
N PRO A 10 -21.57 2.68 16.24
CA PRO A 10 -21.72 1.70 17.30
C PRO A 10 -20.52 0.74 17.29
N PRO A 11 -20.05 0.26 18.46
CA PRO A 11 -19.05 -0.78 18.51
C PRO A 11 -19.48 -2.01 17.71
N LEU A 12 -18.53 -2.62 17.01
CA LEU A 12 -18.71 -3.86 16.26
C LEU A 12 -17.73 -4.90 16.78
N GLU A 13 -18.14 -6.16 16.82
CA GLU A 13 -17.27 -7.26 17.19
C GLU A 13 -16.25 -7.55 16.08
N ASP A 14 -15.00 -7.79 16.47
CA ASP A 14 -13.91 -8.17 15.57
C ASP A 14 -14.22 -9.48 14.82
N ILE A 15 -13.96 -9.52 13.52
CA ILE A 15 -14.10 -10.74 12.70
C ILE A 15 -12.79 -11.51 12.76
N VAL A 16 -12.77 -12.60 13.52
CA VAL A 16 -11.65 -13.55 13.60
C VAL A 16 -11.72 -14.53 12.43
N SER A 17 -10.59 -14.85 11.79
CA SER A 17 -10.53 -15.69 10.59
C SER A 17 -11.49 -15.23 9.46
N PRO A 18 -11.46 -13.94 9.07
CA PRO A 18 -12.42 -13.35 8.13
C PRO A 18 -12.36 -13.98 6.73
N THR A 19 -13.52 -14.12 6.12
CA THR A 19 -13.67 -14.60 4.74
C THR A 19 -13.75 -13.44 3.74
N LEU A 20 -13.66 -13.75 2.45
CA LEU A 20 -13.92 -12.76 1.39
C LEU A 20 -15.37 -12.26 1.40
N GLU A 21 -16.34 -13.09 1.77
CA GLU A 21 -17.75 -12.70 1.81
C GLU A 21 -18.02 -11.69 2.94
N ASP A 22 -17.31 -11.79 4.08
CA ASP A 22 -17.37 -10.78 5.15
C ASP A 22 -16.93 -9.39 4.65
N LEU A 23 -15.86 -9.33 3.87
CA LEU A 23 -15.38 -8.07 3.26
C LEU A 23 -16.38 -7.53 2.22
N ILE A 24 -16.96 -8.42 1.40
CA ILE A 24 -18.01 -8.09 0.43
C ILE A 24 -19.24 -7.52 1.15
N HIS A 25 -19.68 -8.13 2.26
CA HIS A 25 -20.80 -7.64 3.05
C HIS A 25 -20.51 -6.24 3.64
N LEU A 26 -19.31 -6.01 4.16
CA LEU A 26 -18.89 -4.69 4.66
C LEU A 26 -18.86 -3.62 3.55
N ALA A 27 -18.34 -3.97 2.36
CA ALA A 27 -18.35 -3.10 1.18
C ALA A 27 -19.78 -2.77 0.73
N LEU A 28 -20.66 -3.77 0.65
CA LEU A 28 -22.08 -3.57 0.30
C LEU A 28 -22.82 -2.68 1.31
N ARG A 29 -22.52 -2.79 2.61
CA ARG A 29 -23.08 -1.88 3.63
C ARG A 29 -22.63 -0.44 3.40
N ARG A 30 -21.33 -0.19 3.17
CA ARG A 30 -20.82 1.16 2.82
C ARG A 30 -21.48 1.73 1.58
N MET A 31 -21.61 0.94 0.51
CA MET A 31 -22.26 1.36 -0.72
C MET A 31 -23.76 1.68 -0.54
N ARG A 32 -24.50 0.85 0.22
CA ARG A 32 -25.93 1.08 0.50
C ARG A 32 -26.16 2.32 1.34
N TYR A 33 -25.32 2.57 2.35
CA TYR A 33 -25.42 3.75 3.22
C TYR A 33 -25.35 5.08 2.43
N LEU A 34 -24.61 5.14 1.32
CA LEU A 34 -24.54 6.34 0.48
C LEU A 34 -25.83 6.65 -0.31
N VAL A 35 -26.66 5.65 -0.56
CA VAL A 35 -27.89 5.80 -1.38
C VAL A 35 -29.17 5.68 -0.58
N ALA A 36 -29.12 5.06 0.60
CA ALA A 36 -30.23 4.92 1.54
C ALA A 36 -29.75 5.08 3.00
N PRO A 37 -29.18 6.25 3.38
CA PRO A 37 -28.59 6.48 4.70
C PRO A 37 -29.59 6.33 5.85
N ASP A 38 -30.88 6.56 5.58
CA ASP A 38 -31.94 6.47 6.59
C ASP A 38 -32.13 5.05 7.14
N LEU A 39 -31.90 4.02 6.31
CA LEU A 39 -32.04 2.60 6.69
C LEU A 39 -31.02 2.16 7.74
N ASP A 40 -29.79 2.67 7.63
CA ASP A 40 -28.66 2.37 8.52
C ASP A 40 -28.29 3.58 9.41
N SER A 41 -29.20 4.55 9.56
CA SER A 41 -28.95 5.85 10.21
C SER A 41 -28.48 5.76 11.67
N ASN A 42 -28.94 4.73 12.40
CA ASN A 42 -28.52 4.40 13.76
C ASN A 42 -27.31 3.45 13.83
N HIS A 43 -26.96 2.80 12.72
CA HIS A 43 -25.85 1.83 12.62
C HIS A 43 -24.96 2.05 11.39
N PRO A 44 -24.40 3.28 11.21
CA PRO A 44 -23.56 3.59 10.05
C PRO A 44 -22.38 2.61 9.93
N PRO A 45 -22.03 2.17 8.70
CA PRO A 45 -21.00 1.16 8.49
C PRO A 45 -19.59 1.68 8.82
N PRO A 46 -18.67 0.79 9.25
CA PRO A 46 -17.28 1.15 9.48
C PRO A 46 -16.60 1.47 8.15
N LEU A 47 -15.76 2.50 8.15
CA LEU A 47 -14.98 2.97 7.01
C LEU A 47 -13.66 2.22 6.93
N LEU A 48 -13.13 2.02 5.72
CA LEU A 48 -11.76 1.53 5.56
C LEU A 48 -10.79 2.54 6.22
N PHE A 49 -9.74 2.09 6.89
CA PHE A 49 -8.67 3.00 7.32
C PHE A 49 -7.76 3.35 6.12
N PRO A 50 -7.37 4.63 5.90
CA PRO A 50 -7.53 5.82 6.75
C PRO A 50 -8.63 6.76 6.20
N LEU A 51 -9.78 6.21 5.78
CA LEU A 51 -10.77 7.00 5.05
C LEU A 51 -11.63 7.93 5.93
N ALA A 52 -11.65 7.74 7.26
CA ALA A 52 -12.46 8.57 8.15
C ALA A 52 -11.81 9.93 8.41
N GLU A 53 -12.56 11.00 8.10
CA GLU A 53 -12.64 12.31 8.79
C GLU A 53 -11.41 13.18 8.99
N SER A 54 -10.21 12.64 8.86
CA SER A 54 -8.96 13.34 9.10
C SER A 54 -7.93 12.97 8.07
N MET A 55 -7.05 13.92 7.76
CA MET A 55 -5.79 13.61 7.11
C MET A 55 -4.71 13.58 8.18
N ARG A 56 -4.26 12.36 8.51
CA ARG A 56 -3.19 12.14 9.50
C ARG A 56 -3.56 12.72 10.89
N GLY A 57 -4.81 12.55 11.32
CA GLY A 57 -5.30 13.06 12.60
C GLY A 57 -5.57 14.57 12.63
N ASN A 58 -5.40 15.30 11.51
CA ASN A 58 -5.96 16.65 11.37
C ASN A 58 -7.37 16.51 10.79
N PRO A 59 -8.44 16.84 11.55
CA PRO A 59 -9.80 16.72 11.03
C PRO A 59 -10.03 17.64 9.83
N PHE A 60 -10.89 17.23 8.91
CA PHE A 60 -11.37 18.12 7.86
C PHE A 60 -12.15 19.30 8.47
N THR A 61 -11.92 20.51 7.93
CA THR A 61 -12.60 21.72 8.41
C THR A 61 -14.05 21.75 7.92
N VAL A 62 -14.93 22.50 8.58
CA VAL A 62 -16.32 22.70 8.12
C VAL A 62 -16.34 23.20 6.66
N ASP A 63 -15.45 24.12 6.29
CA ASP A 63 -15.31 24.63 4.92
C ASP A 63 -14.98 23.52 3.91
N ASP A 64 -14.17 22.52 4.28
CA ASP A 64 -13.88 21.37 3.41
C ASP A 64 -15.13 20.52 3.18
N TRP A 65 -15.90 20.24 4.24
CA TRP A 65 -17.15 19.47 4.16
C TRP A 65 -18.20 20.18 3.31
N ASP A 66 -18.34 21.50 3.46
CA ASP A 66 -19.31 22.28 2.70
C ASP A 66 -18.88 22.45 1.23
N THR A 67 -17.57 22.52 0.95
CA THR A 67 -17.03 22.66 -0.40
C THR A 67 -17.06 21.35 -1.21
N TYR A 68 -16.68 20.24 -0.58
CA TYR A 68 -16.44 18.96 -1.27
C TYR A 68 -17.51 17.89 -0.98
N GLY A 69 -18.39 18.14 0.00
CA GLY A 69 -19.46 17.25 0.40
C GLY A 69 -18.99 16.20 1.41
N ASP A 70 -19.48 14.98 1.25
CA ASP A 70 -19.18 13.88 2.17
C ASP A 70 -17.73 13.38 2.02
N LEU A 71 -16.86 13.77 2.96
CA LEU A 71 -15.44 13.41 3.01
C LEU A 71 -15.17 12.03 3.64
N GLU A 72 -16.19 11.30 4.06
CA GLU A 72 -16.11 9.84 4.30
C GLU A 72 -16.33 9.04 2.99
N SER A 73 -16.95 9.64 1.97
CA SER A 73 -17.20 9.01 0.66
C SER A 73 -16.03 9.20 -0.32
N GLU A 74 -15.81 8.21 -1.20
CA GLU A 74 -14.77 8.32 -2.23
C GLU A 74 -14.99 9.52 -3.18
N TYR A 75 -16.25 9.85 -3.48
CA TYR A 75 -16.58 11.02 -4.31
C TYR A 75 -16.02 12.32 -3.70
N GLY A 76 -16.25 12.54 -2.40
CA GLY A 76 -15.77 13.73 -1.71
C GLY A 76 -14.26 13.71 -1.55
N ARG A 77 -13.69 12.58 -1.09
CA ARG A 77 -12.25 12.42 -0.87
C ARG A 77 -11.41 12.63 -2.12
N LEU A 78 -11.77 12.02 -3.25
CA LEU A 78 -11.01 12.20 -4.49
C LEU A 78 -11.17 13.61 -5.07
N THR A 79 -12.36 14.21 -4.95
CA THR A 79 -12.59 15.62 -5.34
C THR A 79 -11.76 16.59 -4.49
N TYR A 80 -11.66 16.33 -3.18
CA TYR A 80 -10.80 17.05 -2.25
C TYR A 80 -9.32 16.89 -2.63
N LEU A 81 -8.84 15.66 -2.79
CA LEU A 81 -7.44 15.35 -3.15
C LEU A 81 -7.00 16.11 -4.41
N ILE A 82 -7.77 16.01 -5.49
CA ILE A 82 -7.50 16.69 -6.76
C ILE A 82 -7.52 18.22 -6.60
N SER A 83 -8.43 18.75 -5.78
CA SER A 83 -8.61 20.20 -5.62
C SER A 83 -7.54 20.85 -4.74
N VAL A 84 -7.16 20.17 -3.66
CA VAL A 84 -6.23 20.69 -2.64
C VAL A 84 -4.80 20.34 -2.97
N TYR A 85 -4.52 19.19 -3.60
CA TYR A 85 -3.18 18.72 -3.95
C TYR A 85 -2.98 18.55 -5.47
N PRO A 86 -3.15 19.61 -6.28
CA PRO A 86 -2.98 19.53 -7.74
C PRO A 86 -1.55 19.16 -8.16
N GLU A 87 -0.55 19.31 -7.28
CA GLU A 87 0.80 18.80 -7.50
C GLU A 87 0.85 17.27 -7.69
N ARG A 88 -0.11 16.51 -7.12
CA ARG A 88 -0.28 15.06 -7.34
C ARG A 88 -0.98 14.70 -8.66
N GLY A 89 -1.43 15.69 -9.42
CA GLY A 89 -2.12 15.47 -10.71
C GLY A 89 -1.19 14.95 -11.81
N ALA A 90 -1.74 14.73 -13.00
CA ALA A 90 -0.98 14.13 -14.10
C ALA A 90 0.33 14.87 -14.45
N PRO A 91 1.39 14.14 -14.86
CA PRO A 91 2.61 14.75 -15.41
C PRO A 91 2.30 15.75 -16.52
N PHE A 92 3.11 16.81 -16.62
CA PHE A 92 3.00 17.82 -17.66
C PHE A 92 3.04 17.23 -19.08
N THR A 93 3.79 16.14 -19.28
CA THR A 93 3.87 15.38 -20.54
C THR A 93 2.53 14.76 -20.97
N CYS A 94 1.59 14.54 -20.04
CA CYS A 94 0.27 14.01 -20.35
C CYS A 94 -0.76 15.10 -20.73
N GLU A 95 -0.43 16.40 -20.63
CA GLU A 95 -1.41 17.49 -20.75
C GLU A 95 -2.16 17.49 -22.08
N GLU A 96 -1.46 17.46 -23.22
CA GLU A 96 -2.09 17.47 -24.55
C GLU A 96 -2.97 16.24 -24.79
N VAL A 97 -2.48 15.06 -24.38
CA VAL A 97 -3.16 13.76 -24.50
C VAL A 97 -4.46 13.76 -23.69
N LEU A 98 -4.44 14.30 -22.47
CA LEU A 98 -5.64 14.41 -21.62
C LEU A 98 -6.60 15.51 -22.10
N LEU A 99 -6.09 16.60 -22.69
CA LEU A 99 -6.94 17.65 -23.26
C LEU A 99 -7.69 17.18 -24.52
N ASP A 100 -7.04 16.41 -25.40
CA ASP A 100 -7.68 15.77 -26.56
C ASP A 100 -8.72 14.73 -26.12
N LEU A 101 -8.37 13.84 -25.19
CA LEU A 101 -9.32 12.92 -24.56
C LEU A 101 -10.54 13.68 -23.98
N LEU A 102 -10.33 14.82 -23.33
CA LEU A 102 -11.39 15.69 -22.82
C LEU A 102 -12.23 16.41 -23.90
N GLN A 103 -11.84 16.41 -25.17
CA GLN A 103 -12.70 16.83 -26.28
C GLN A 103 -13.56 15.69 -26.84
N ARG A 104 -13.28 14.43 -26.49
CA ARG A 104 -14.00 13.28 -27.07
C ARG A 104 -15.43 13.14 -26.54
N PRO A 105 -16.39 12.63 -27.34
CA PRO A 105 -17.80 12.54 -26.93
C PRO A 105 -18.03 11.62 -25.72
N SER A 106 -17.32 10.50 -25.62
CA SER A 106 -17.30 9.62 -24.45
C SER A 106 -15.88 9.37 -24.00
N LEU A 107 -15.58 9.67 -22.73
CA LEU A 107 -14.31 9.31 -22.11
C LEU A 107 -14.19 7.80 -21.96
N LEU A 108 -15.26 7.10 -21.55
CA LEU A 108 -15.18 5.67 -21.22
C LEU A 108 -14.94 4.80 -22.47
N THR A 109 -15.51 5.18 -23.61
CA THR A 109 -15.30 4.46 -24.88
C THR A 109 -13.93 4.74 -25.48
N GLU A 110 -13.42 5.97 -25.37
CA GLU A 110 -12.18 6.39 -26.04
C GLU A 110 -10.93 6.13 -25.19
N TRP A 111 -11.05 6.03 -23.87
CA TRP A 111 -9.94 5.81 -22.94
C TRP A 111 -8.92 4.73 -23.39
N PRO A 112 -9.31 3.55 -23.91
CA PRO A 112 -8.36 2.54 -24.38
C PRO A 112 -7.43 3.02 -25.51
N ASN A 113 -7.88 3.99 -26.33
CA ASN A 113 -7.09 4.56 -27.43
C ASN A 113 -5.98 5.49 -26.92
N PHE A 114 -6.17 6.10 -25.74
CA PHE A 114 -5.21 7.04 -25.12
C PHE A 114 -4.32 6.37 -24.07
N LEU A 115 -4.77 5.25 -23.48
CA LEU A 115 -4.10 4.54 -22.40
C LEU A 115 -2.63 4.19 -22.67
N PRO A 116 -2.22 3.64 -23.84
CA PRO A 116 -0.81 3.32 -24.09
C PRO A 116 0.11 4.55 -24.04
N THR A 117 -0.36 5.69 -24.57
CA THR A 117 0.38 6.96 -24.58
C THR A 117 0.53 7.53 -23.18
N LEU A 118 -0.53 7.46 -22.35
CA LEU A 118 -0.49 7.88 -20.95
C LEU A 118 0.50 7.03 -20.14
N ILE A 119 0.52 5.71 -20.33
CA ILE A 119 1.49 4.80 -19.69
C ILE A 119 2.92 5.15 -20.13
N ALA A 120 3.17 5.36 -21.42
CA ALA A 120 4.49 5.73 -21.93
C ALA A 120 4.99 7.06 -21.34
N HIS A 121 4.12 8.07 -21.22
CA HIS A 121 4.47 9.33 -20.56
C HIS A 121 4.73 9.18 -19.06
N ALA A 122 3.94 8.36 -18.35
CA ALA A 122 4.17 8.04 -16.94
C ALA A 122 5.52 7.34 -16.72
N GLN A 123 5.83 6.33 -17.54
CA GLN A 123 7.10 5.59 -17.51
C GLN A 123 8.31 6.49 -17.80
N ALA A 124 8.24 7.34 -18.83
CA ALA A 124 9.31 8.30 -19.13
C ALA A 124 9.50 9.33 -18.00
N THR A 125 8.39 9.77 -17.38
CA THR A 125 8.42 10.72 -16.25
C THR A 125 9.08 10.12 -15.02
N VAL A 126 8.71 8.89 -14.64
CA VAL A 126 9.30 8.25 -13.46
C VAL A 126 10.77 7.88 -13.70
N HIS A 127 11.16 7.55 -14.94
CA HIS A 127 12.56 7.31 -15.30
C HIS A 127 13.44 8.57 -15.12
N ASP A 128 12.98 9.73 -15.61
CA ASP A 128 13.66 11.02 -15.40
C ASP A 128 13.78 11.39 -13.90
N VAL A 129 12.72 11.15 -13.12
CA VAL A 129 12.73 11.34 -11.66
C VAL A 129 13.73 10.41 -10.98
N VAL A 130 13.77 9.12 -11.35
CA VAL A 130 14.76 8.16 -10.84
C VAL A 130 16.18 8.58 -11.20
N GLN A 131 16.45 8.97 -12.45
CA GLN A 131 17.76 9.49 -12.84
C GLN A 131 18.18 10.70 -12.00
N LYS A 132 17.26 11.65 -11.74
CA LYS A 132 17.52 12.85 -10.93
C LYS A 132 17.75 12.56 -9.44
N MET A 133 17.13 11.53 -8.87
CA MET A 133 17.38 11.11 -7.49
C MET A 133 18.66 10.27 -7.37
N ALA A 134 18.83 9.28 -8.26
CA ALA A 134 19.96 8.34 -8.21
C ALA A 134 21.30 8.99 -8.59
N SER A 135 21.33 9.93 -9.55
CA SER A 135 22.56 10.66 -9.91
C SER A 135 23.13 11.54 -8.79
N ARG A 136 22.34 11.81 -7.74
CA ARG A 136 22.76 12.52 -6.52
C ARG A 136 23.34 11.58 -5.46
N SER A 137 23.06 10.27 -5.53
CA SER A 137 23.78 9.23 -4.77
C SER A 137 25.11 8.97 -5.48
N SER A 138 26.23 9.29 -4.83
CA SER A 138 27.54 9.18 -5.47
C SER A 138 27.88 7.74 -5.88
N ASN A 139 28.63 7.56 -6.98
CA ASN A 139 29.17 6.27 -7.45
C ASN A 139 30.23 5.63 -6.53
N ARG A 140 30.24 5.96 -5.23
CA ARG A 140 31.12 5.34 -4.24
C ARG A 140 30.59 3.94 -3.88
N THR A 141 31.47 3.08 -3.38
CA THR A 141 31.08 1.84 -2.70
C THR A 141 30.12 2.18 -1.57
N ARG A 142 28.84 1.81 -1.72
CA ARG A 142 27.79 2.11 -0.75
C ARG A 142 27.94 1.20 0.46
N SER A 143 28.50 1.73 1.53
CA SER A 143 28.76 1.00 2.78
C SER A 143 28.02 1.59 3.98
N ALA A 144 27.47 2.79 3.86
CA ALA A 144 26.78 3.49 4.94
C ALA A 144 25.40 3.99 4.52
N LYS A 145 24.50 4.18 5.51
CA LYS A 145 23.14 4.73 5.29
C LYS A 145 23.15 6.05 4.53
N SER A 146 24.14 6.90 4.78
CA SER A 146 24.34 8.20 4.12
C SER A 146 24.40 8.11 2.61
N ASP A 147 24.89 7.00 2.06
CA ASP A 147 25.16 6.84 0.63
C ASP A 147 23.85 6.67 -0.19
N TYR A 148 22.76 6.33 0.50
CA TYR A 148 21.42 6.13 -0.05
C TYR A 148 20.49 7.32 0.19
N VAL A 149 20.78 8.20 1.15
CA VAL A 149 19.84 9.26 1.54
C VAL A 149 19.61 10.22 0.35
N ALA A 150 18.40 10.19 -0.19
CA ALA A 150 17.99 11.04 -1.30
C ALA A 150 16.80 11.92 -0.91
N ILE A 151 16.80 13.16 -1.40
CA ILE A 151 15.66 14.07 -1.25
C ILE A 151 14.63 13.69 -2.33
N PRO A 152 13.35 13.45 -1.97
CA PRO A 152 12.27 13.19 -2.93
C PRO A 152 12.18 14.27 -4.02
N VAL A 153 12.14 13.83 -5.27
CA VAL A 153 11.98 14.68 -6.46
C VAL A 153 10.60 14.44 -7.06
N ASP A 154 9.74 15.45 -6.98
CA ASP A 154 8.46 15.42 -7.70
C ASP A 154 8.70 15.60 -9.21
N TYR A 155 7.85 14.97 -10.03
CA TYR A 155 7.70 15.40 -11.40
C TYR A 155 6.95 16.74 -11.49
N LYS A 156 7.10 17.45 -12.61
CA LYS A 156 6.31 18.65 -12.89
C LYS A 156 4.90 18.24 -13.32
N ALA A 157 3.91 18.42 -12.45
CA ALA A 157 2.50 18.37 -12.84
C ALA A 157 2.15 19.55 -13.78
N THR A 158 1.11 19.39 -14.60
CA THR A 158 0.62 20.48 -15.46
C THR A 158 0.06 21.67 -14.65
N SER A 159 0.21 22.90 -15.16
CA SER A 159 -0.46 24.08 -14.59
C SER A 159 -1.98 23.98 -14.57
N SER A 160 -2.53 23.15 -15.47
CA SER A 160 -3.95 22.85 -15.61
C SER A 160 -4.38 21.60 -14.83
N ALA A 161 -3.47 20.96 -14.05
CA ALA A 161 -3.68 19.65 -13.40
C ALA A 161 -5.00 19.56 -12.64
N ARG A 162 -5.31 20.55 -11.79
CA ARG A 162 -6.59 20.61 -11.06
C ARG A 162 -7.79 20.54 -11.99
N THR A 163 -7.78 21.36 -13.04
CA THR A 163 -8.89 21.51 -13.99
C THR A 163 -9.08 20.26 -14.83
N ILE A 164 -7.99 19.72 -15.39
CA ILE A 164 -8.00 18.50 -16.21
C ILE A 164 -8.50 17.31 -15.37
N SER A 165 -7.90 17.08 -14.19
CA SER A 165 -8.28 15.97 -13.31
C SER A 165 -9.73 16.08 -12.81
N LEU A 166 -10.21 17.28 -12.46
CA LEU A 166 -11.62 17.48 -12.07
C LEU A 166 -12.58 17.27 -13.25
N GLN A 167 -12.19 17.62 -14.48
CA GLN A 167 -13.02 17.34 -15.67
C GLN A 167 -13.07 15.85 -15.97
N LEU A 168 -11.92 15.16 -15.96
CA LEU A 168 -11.84 13.71 -16.14
C LEU A 168 -12.73 12.99 -15.11
N TRP A 169 -12.58 13.34 -13.83
CA TRP A 169 -13.36 12.75 -12.74
C TRP A 169 -14.87 12.97 -12.91
N LYS A 170 -15.30 14.23 -13.07
CA LYS A 170 -16.73 14.56 -13.15
C LYS A 170 -17.38 14.05 -14.44
N ARG A 171 -16.65 13.95 -15.54
CA ARG A 171 -17.19 13.39 -16.80
C ARG A 171 -17.27 11.87 -16.75
N SER A 172 -16.21 11.17 -16.32
CA SER A 172 -16.22 9.71 -16.24
C SER A 172 -17.30 9.21 -15.25
N LEU A 173 -17.48 9.91 -14.13
CA LEU A 173 -18.60 9.67 -13.20
C LEU A 173 -19.97 9.79 -13.84
N ARG A 174 -20.24 10.86 -14.61
CA ARG A 174 -21.53 11.06 -15.29
C ARG A 174 -21.79 10.00 -16.36
N GLU A 175 -20.76 9.66 -17.14
CA GLU A 175 -20.86 8.61 -18.16
C GLU A 175 -21.15 7.25 -17.50
N MET A 176 -20.44 6.89 -16.43
CA MET A 176 -20.67 5.66 -15.67
C MET A 176 -22.06 5.67 -15.01
N ALA A 177 -22.47 6.75 -14.36
CA ALA A 177 -23.79 6.90 -13.75
C ALA A 177 -24.93 6.76 -14.78
N SER A 178 -24.75 7.29 -15.99
CA SER A 178 -25.69 7.13 -17.10
C SER A 178 -25.82 5.68 -17.59
N GLN A 179 -24.72 4.93 -17.61
CA GLN A 179 -24.74 3.48 -17.91
C GLN A 179 -25.41 2.69 -16.77
N LEU A 180 -25.08 2.97 -15.51
CA LEU A 180 -25.68 2.32 -14.33
C LEU A 180 -27.19 2.54 -14.26
N GLY A 181 -27.67 3.75 -14.55
CA GLY A 181 -29.11 4.06 -14.63
C GLY A 181 -29.85 3.31 -15.74
N ARG A 182 -29.13 2.62 -16.64
CA ARG A 182 -29.66 1.74 -17.69
C ARG A 182 -29.36 0.26 -17.43
N GLY A 183 -28.72 -0.07 -16.31
CA GLY A 183 -28.31 -1.45 -15.98
C GLY A 183 -27.07 -1.95 -16.75
N HIS A 184 -26.28 -1.05 -17.35
CA HIS A 184 -25.11 -1.40 -18.17
C HIS A 184 -23.79 -1.13 -17.43
N PHE A 185 -22.76 -1.90 -17.77
CA PHE A 185 -21.43 -1.85 -17.13
C PHE A 185 -20.27 -1.73 -18.15
N ASP A 186 -20.57 -1.45 -19.41
CA ASP A 186 -19.62 -1.57 -20.53
C ASP A 186 -18.36 -0.68 -20.35
N GLY A 187 -18.52 0.49 -19.73
CA GLY A 187 -17.43 1.42 -19.42
C GLY A 187 -16.67 1.14 -18.11
N ALA A 188 -16.99 0.06 -17.38
CA ALA A 188 -16.45 -0.19 -16.04
C ALA A 188 -14.91 -0.24 -16.01
N LEU A 189 -14.26 -0.92 -16.97
CA LEU A 189 -12.80 -1.02 -17.02
C LEU A 189 -12.14 0.36 -17.18
N ALA A 190 -12.62 1.15 -18.15
CA ALA A 190 -12.12 2.50 -18.38
C ALA A 190 -12.37 3.42 -17.16
N PHE A 191 -13.54 3.31 -16.52
CA PHE A 191 -13.87 4.08 -15.32
C PHE A 191 -12.92 3.76 -14.16
N LEU A 192 -12.63 2.48 -13.91
CA LEU A 192 -11.69 2.03 -12.88
C LEU A 192 -10.24 2.46 -13.18
N GLN A 193 -9.83 2.44 -14.45
CA GLN A 193 -8.51 2.93 -14.87
C GLN A 193 -8.38 4.45 -14.70
N ILE A 194 -9.41 5.24 -15.06
CA ILE A 194 -9.46 6.68 -14.81
C ILE A 194 -9.40 6.97 -13.30
N HIS A 195 -10.18 6.25 -12.49
CA HIS A 195 -10.16 6.36 -11.02
C HIS A 195 -8.75 6.09 -10.46
N ALA A 196 -8.10 5.01 -10.89
CA ALA A 196 -6.75 4.67 -10.49
C ALA A 196 -5.72 5.73 -10.88
N PHE A 197 -5.77 6.21 -12.13
CA PHE A 197 -4.90 7.25 -12.65
C PHE A 197 -5.05 8.58 -11.90
N LEU A 198 -6.26 8.92 -11.44
CA LEU A 198 -6.50 10.14 -10.66
C LEU A 198 -5.93 10.08 -9.24
N LYS A 199 -5.79 8.88 -8.65
CA LYS A 199 -5.17 8.67 -7.33
C LYS A 199 -3.64 8.56 -7.39
N ASP A 200 -3.13 7.87 -8.42
CA ASP A 200 -1.71 7.75 -8.75
C ASP A 200 -1.49 7.78 -10.28
N PRO A 201 -1.13 8.94 -10.85
CA PRO A 201 -0.88 9.08 -12.29
C PRO A 201 0.35 8.34 -12.83
N ILE A 202 1.20 7.77 -11.95
CA ILE A 202 2.44 7.08 -12.35
C ILE A 202 2.24 5.56 -12.35
N TYR A 203 1.83 4.97 -11.23
CA TYR A 203 1.66 3.50 -11.12
C TYR A 203 0.21 3.04 -10.99
N GLY A 204 -0.77 3.94 -10.89
CA GLY A 204 -2.18 3.56 -10.80
C GLY A 204 -2.66 2.71 -11.98
N LEU A 205 -2.01 2.83 -13.14
CA LEU A 205 -2.29 2.04 -14.35
C LEU A 205 -1.44 0.77 -14.51
N SER A 206 -0.41 0.57 -13.68
CA SER A 206 0.47 -0.61 -13.72
C SER A 206 -0.12 -1.85 -13.02
N ARG A 207 -1.32 -1.76 -12.43
CA ARG A 207 -1.98 -2.86 -11.72
C ARG A 207 -2.94 -3.65 -12.61
N PRO A 208 -3.12 -4.97 -12.40
CA PRO A 208 -4.12 -5.75 -13.13
C PRO A 208 -5.53 -5.36 -12.71
N PHE A 209 -6.37 -4.98 -13.67
CA PHE A 209 -7.74 -4.51 -13.41
C PHE A 209 -8.81 -5.61 -13.46
N SER A 210 -8.50 -6.84 -13.88
CA SER A 210 -9.51 -7.91 -14.04
C SER A 210 -10.27 -8.22 -12.74
N LEU A 211 -9.54 -8.41 -11.64
CA LEU A 211 -10.15 -8.67 -10.32
C LEU A 211 -10.89 -7.45 -9.77
N GLN A 212 -10.38 -6.23 -10.02
CA GLN A 212 -11.08 -4.99 -9.65
C GLN A 212 -12.38 -4.83 -10.45
N GLN A 213 -12.39 -5.11 -11.75
CA GLN A 213 -13.57 -5.05 -12.60
C GLN A 213 -14.62 -6.10 -12.23
N PHE A 214 -14.18 -7.30 -11.83
CA PHE A 214 -15.05 -8.33 -11.27
C PHE A 214 -15.74 -7.81 -9.99
N PHE A 215 -14.99 -7.35 -8.99
CA PHE A 215 -15.58 -6.86 -7.74
C PHE A 215 -16.48 -5.64 -7.95
N PHE A 216 -16.10 -4.70 -8.83
CA PHE A 216 -16.92 -3.54 -9.17
C PHE A 216 -18.30 -3.94 -9.70
N SER A 217 -18.31 -4.80 -10.74
CA SER A 217 -19.54 -5.30 -11.36
C SER A 217 -20.39 -6.14 -10.38
N TYR A 218 -19.74 -6.98 -9.58
CA TYR A 218 -20.41 -7.84 -8.58
C TYR A 218 -21.05 -7.02 -7.47
N LEU A 219 -20.31 -6.09 -6.86
CA LEU A 219 -20.81 -5.22 -5.79
C LEU A 219 -21.95 -4.34 -6.29
N LEU A 220 -21.83 -3.76 -7.48
CA LEU A 220 -22.90 -2.95 -8.08
C LEU A 220 -24.14 -3.79 -8.38
N GLY A 221 -24.00 -4.96 -9.03
CA GLY A 221 -25.14 -5.86 -9.28
C GLY A 221 -25.87 -6.28 -8.00
N LYS A 222 -25.13 -6.63 -6.93
CA LYS A 222 -25.68 -6.95 -5.60
C LYS A 222 -26.31 -5.74 -4.90
N CYS A 223 -25.78 -4.54 -5.10
CA CYS A 223 -26.37 -3.32 -4.56
C CYS A 223 -27.66 -2.96 -5.30
N MET A 224 -27.63 -3.00 -6.65
CA MET A 224 -28.76 -2.73 -7.55
C MET A 224 -29.91 -3.73 -7.45
N THR A 225 -29.63 -4.98 -7.06
CA THR A 225 -30.69 -5.96 -6.80
C THR A 225 -31.39 -5.70 -5.45
N ALA A 226 -30.65 -5.16 -4.47
CA ALA A 226 -31.13 -4.97 -3.10
C ALA A 226 -31.70 -3.56 -2.82
N THR A 227 -31.47 -2.59 -3.72
CA THR A 227 -31.95 -1.21 -3.61
C THR A 227 -32.65 -0.83 -4.91
N ARG A 228 -33.69 0.01 -4.84
CA ARG A 228 -34.43 0.49 -6.03
C ARG A 228 -33.61 1.54 -6.82
N VAL A 229 -32.53 1.08 -7.45
CA VAL A 229 -31.55 1.94 -8.14
C VAL A 229 -32.15 2.62 -9.38
N ASP A 230 -33.17 2.01 -9.97
CA ASP A 230 -34.03 2.59 -11.01
C ASP A 230 -34.69 3.92 -10.62
N VAL A 231 -34.82 4.20 -9.30
CA VAL A 231 -35.40 5.44 -8.76
C VAL A 231 -34.32 6.44 -8.30
N LEU A 232 -33.03 6.08 -8.32
CA LEU A 232 -31.97 6.95 -7.82
C LEU A 232 -31.64 8.12 -8.78
N HIS A 233 -31.50 9.31 -8.22
CA HIS A 233 -31.00 10.48 -8.94
C HIS A 233 -29.55 10.29 -9.41
N ALA A 234 -29.20 10.91 -10.55
CA ALA A 234 -27.87 10.81 -11.16
C ALA A 234 -26.70 11.07 -10.19
N LYS A 235 -26.82 12.05 -9.28
CA LYS A 235 -25.79 12.32 -8.25
C LYS A 235 -25.57 11.16 -7.27
N SER A 236 -26.61 10.40 -6.96
CA SER A 236 -26.51 9.20 -6.12
C SER A 236 -25.83 8.05 -6.87
N LEU A 237 -26.09 7.92 -8.18
CA LEU A 237 -25.39 6.97 -9.06
C LEU A 237 -23.90 7.33 -9.22
N GLU A 238 -23.55 8.62 -9.36
CA GLU A 238 -22.14 9.07 -9.36
C GLU A 238 -21.43 8.69 -8.04
N ARG A 239 -22.04 8.96 -6.89
CA ARG A 239 -21.48 8.58 -5.58
C ARG A 239 -21.34 7.06 -5.42
N LEU A 240 -22.34 6.30 -5.86
CA LEU A 240 -22.32 4.84 -5.81
C LEU A 240 -21.21 4.26 -6.71
N ALA A 241 -21.01 4.80 -7.90
CA ALA A 241 -19.92 4.42 -8.81
C ALA A 241 -18.55 4.73 -8.19
N ALA A 242 -18.36 5.92 -7.61
CA ALA A 242 -17.13 6.29 -6.92
C ALA A 242 -16.80 5.32 -5.78
N GLN A 243 -17.77 5.05 -4.90
CA GLN A 243 -17.55 4.14 -3.78
C GLN A 243 -17.29 2.70 -4.27
N ALA A 244 -18.04 2.22 -5.26
CA ALA A 244 -17.80 0.90 -5.85
C ALA A 244 -16.38 0.75 -6.41
N ALA A 245 -15.81 1.80 -7.02
CA ALA A 245 -14.43 1.77 -7.50
C ALA A 245 -13.40 1.63 -6.36
N GLN A 246 -13.63 2.33 -5.24
CA GLN A 246 -12.79 2.23 -4.05
C GLN A 246 -12.93 0.88 -3.34
N GLU A 247 -14.15 0.39 -3.11
CA GLU A 247 -14.37 -0.94 -2.53
C GLU A 247 -13.78 -2.05 -3.41
N ALA A 248 -13.92 -1.95 -4.73
CA ALA A 248 -13.33 -2.90 -5.67
C ALA A 248 -11.79 -2.84 -5.66
N SER A 249 -11.21 -1.63 -5.58
CA SER A 249 -9.76 -1.42 -5.43
C SER A 249 -9.25 -2.08 -4.14
N TYR A 250 -10.00 -1.92 -3.04
CA TYR A 250 -9.70 -2.54 -1.75
C TYR A 250 -9.76 -4.07 -1.86
N LEU A 251 -10.90 -4.64 -2.28
CA LEU A 251 -11.08 -6.10 -2.39
C LEU A 251 -10.10 -6.79 -3.36
N ALA A 252 -9.63 -6.08 -4.38
CA ALA A 252 -8.62 -6.57 -5.32
C ALA A 252 -7.19 -6.63 -4.73
N ASN A 253 -6.94 -6.08 -3.53
CA ASN A 253 -5.63 -6.13 -2.89
C ASN A 253 -5.25 -7.57 -2.49
N PRO A 254 -4.13 -8.13 -2.99
CA PRO A 254 -3.78 -9.54 -2.77
C PRO A 254 -3.48 -9.89 -1.31
N LEU A 255 -3.14 -8.91 -0.45
CA LEU A 255 -2.95 -9.17 0.99
C LEU A 255 -4.27 -9.53 1.68
N LEU A 256 -5.42 -9.04 1.20
CA LEU A 256 -6.71 -9.33 1.82
C LEU A 256 -7.16 -10.80 1.65
N GLN A 257 -6.54 -11.55 0.73
CA GLN A 257 -6.75 -12.99 0.61
C GLN A 257 -6.17 -13.80 1.79
N ARG A 258 -5.37 -13.16 2.65
CA ARG A 258 -4.59 -13.76 3.75
C ARG A 258 -4.85 -13.08 5.09
N LEU A 259 -6.04 -12.49 5.27
CA LEU A 259 -6.43 -11.86 6.52
C LEU A 259 -6.48 -12.88 7.66
N THR A 260 -6.03 -12.44 8.84
CA THR A 260 -6.13 -13.18 10.09
C THR A 260 -7.21 -12.60 11.00
N LEU A 261 -7.51 -11.31 10.86
CA LEU A 261 -8.45 -10.56 11.67
C LEU A 261 -8.93 -9.31 10.91
N VAL A 262 -10.21 -8.96 11.04
CA VAL A 262 -10.69 -7.59 10.83
C VAL A 262 -11.06 -7.02 12.20
N HIS A 263 -10.31 -6.02 12.65
CA HIS A 263 -10.58 -5.31 13.90
C HIS A 263 -11.44 -4.08 13.61
N PHE A 264 -12.43 -3.80 14.46
CA PHE A 264 -13.18 -2.54 14.40
C PHE A 264 -12.78 -1.64 15.57
N ASN A 265 -12.39 -0.40 15.24
CA ASN A 265 -12.06 0.61 16.25
C ASN A 265 -12.63 1.98 15.85
N ALA A 266 -13.46 2.55 16.73
CA ALA A 266 -14.23 3.76 16.50
C ALA A 266 -14.96 3.72 15.14
N HIS A 267 -14.44 4.43 14.14
CA HIS A 267 -15.04 4.52 12.80
C HIS A 267 -14.39 3.60 11.77
N HIS A 268 -13.31 2.90 12.14
CA HIS A 268 -12.42 2.20 11.22
C HIS A 268 -12.57 0.69 11.23
N GLN A 269 -12.58 0.13 10.02
CA GLN A 269 -12.23 -1.24 9.70
C GLN A 269 -10.71 -1.32 9.51
N LEU A 270 -10.05 -2.13 10.34
CA LEU A 270 -8.60 -2.33 10.36
C LEU A 270 -8.29 -3.79 9.96
N PRO A 271 -7.85 -4.05 8.72
CA PRO A 271 -7.54 -5.40 8.23
C PRO A 271 -6.12 -5.85 8.61
N TYR A 272 -6.01 -7.00 9.29
CA TYR A 272 -4.73 -7.57 9.74
C TYR A 272 -4.33 -8.81 8.93
N VAL A 273 -3.04 -8.90 8.63
CA VAL A 273 -2.36 -10.03 7.99
C VAL A 273 -1.08 -10.39 8.73
N ASN A 274 -0.52 -11.57 8.45
CA ASN A 274 0.85 -11.93 8.82
C ASN A 274 1.72 -11.92 7.55
N VAL A 275 2.63 -10.95 7.43
CA VAL A 275 3.53 -10.78 6.27
C VAL A 275 4.90 -11.41 6.53
N PRO A 276 5.50 -12.11 5.55
CA PRO A 276 6.84 -12.68 5.71
C PRO A 276 7.87 -11.57 5.92
N LEU A 277 8.71 -11.68 6.94
CA LEU A 277 9.80 -10.72 7.18
C LEU A 277 10.72 -10.61 5.96
N ASP A 278 11.04 -11.75 5.35
CA ASP A 278 11.94 -11.92 4.20
C ASP A 278 11.37 -11.36 2.87
N ARG A 279 10.20 -10.71 2.90
CA ARG A 279 9.57 -10.06 1.73
C ARG A 279 9.23 -8.58 1.95
N LEU A 280 9.65 -8.00 3.08
CA LEU A 280 9.37 -6.60 3.39
C LEU A 280 10.34 -5.66 2.67
N ALA A 281 9.78 -4.76 1.88
CA ALA A 281 10.51 -3.67 1.25
C ALA A 281 10.49 -2.43 2.17
N ARG A 282 11.50 -1.55 2.08
CA ARG A 282 11.66 -0.45 3.06
C ARG A 282 12.14 0.88 2.47
N ALA A 283 11.39 1.96 2.71
CA ALA A 283 11.76 3.31 2.27
C ALA A 283 12.78 3.99 3.19
N GLU A 284 12.79 3.68 4.49
CA GLU A 284 13.56 4.42 5.50
C GLU A 284 14.44 3.47 6.33
N PHE A 285 15.65 3.90 6.65
CA PHE A 285 16.50 3.21 7.62
C PHE A 285 15.94 3.31 9.04
N SER A 286 16.25 2.34 9.89
CA SER A 286 15.83 2.36 11.29
C SER A 286 16.84 3.15 12.12
N VAL A 287 16.39 3.62 13.28
CA VAL A 287 17.21 4.27 14.31
C VAL A 287 17.73 3.18 15.24
N PRO A 288 19.04 2.89 15.29
CA PRO A 288 19.58 1.77 16.05
C PRO A 288 19.15 1.73 17.52
N ALA A 289 19.25 2.84 18.24
CA ALA A 289 18.77 2.94 19.63
C ALA A 289 17.29 2.56 19.78
N HIS A 290 16.40 3.06 18.91
CA HIS A 290 14.98 2.72 18.95
C HIS A 290 14.70 1.25 18.56
N VAL A 291 15.58 0.61 17.78
CA VAL A 291 15.48 -0.83 17.52
C VAL A 291 15.80 -1.61 18.79
N LEU A 292 16.81 -1.19 19.57
CA LEU A 292 17.15 -1.82 20.83
C LEU A 292 16.07 -1.62 21.90
N GLU A 293 15.46 -0.43 21.98
CA GLU A 293 14.26 -0.17 22.80
C GLU A 293 13.14 -1.19 22.48
N VAL A 294 12.81 -1.37 21.19
CA VAL A 294 11.81 -2.35 20.77
C VAL A 294 12.24 -3.80 21.07
N VAL A 295 13.55 -4.12 21.00
CA VAL A 295 14.06 -5.45 21.40
C VAL A 295 13.83 -5.72 22.89
N GLU A 296 14.04 -4.73 23.77
CA GLU A 296 13.74 -4.84 25.20
C GLU A 296 12.23 -5.04 25.43
N GLU A 297 11.37 -4.31 24.71
CA GLU A 297 9.91 -4.54 24.73
C GLU A 297 9.54 -5.97 24.29
N MET A 298 10.11 -6.48 23.19
CA MET A 298 9.84 -7.84 22.70
C MET A 298 10.25 -8.90 23.71
N LEU A 299 11.47 -8.79 24.26
CA LEU A 299 12.00 -9.75 25.22
C LEU A 299 11.23 -9.70 26.55
N GLY A 300 10.82 -8.51 26.99
CA GLY A 300 9.95 -8.32 28.15
C GLY A 300 8.57 -8.98 27.95
N ALA A 301 7.93 -8.78 26.80
CA ALA A 301 6.64 -9.39 26.49
C ALA A 301 6.72 -10.92 26.38
N VAL A 302 7.81 -11.45 25.83
CA VAL A 302 8.12 -12.89 25.83
C VAL A 302 8.34 -13.39 27.26
N ALA A 303 9.14 -12.72 28.09
CA ALA A 303 9.35 -13.12 29.49
C ALA A 303 8.04 -13.15 30.30
N MET A 304 7.18 -12.13 30.14
CA MET A 304 5.87 -12.02 30.82
C MET A 304 4.84 -13.08 30.39
N SER A 305 5.10 -13.83 29.32
CA SER A 305 4.21 -14.89 28.81
C SER A 305 4.82 -16.29 28.94
N ASP A 306 5.83 -16.47 29.79
CA ASP A 306 6.67 -17.70 29.87
C ASP A 306 7.27 -18.11 28.50
N GLY A 307 7.44 -17.10 27.65
CA GLY A 307 7.80 -17.15 26.24
C GLY A 307 6.84 -17.95 25.38
N GLN A 308 5.54 -17.86 25.63
CA GLN A 308 4.50 -18.37 24.73
C GLN A 308 4.08 -17.31 23.70
N ALA A 309 4.22 -16.01 23.98
CA ALA A 309 3.73 -14.94 23.10
C ALA A 309 4.70 -13.76 22.99
N CYS A 310 4.81 -13.19 21.78
CA CYS A 310 5.43 -11.89 21.54
C CYS A 310 4.39 -10.95 20.88
N PRO A 311 3.45 -10.38 21.66
CA PRO A 311 2.47 -9.42 21.15
C PRO A 311 3.16 -8.11 20.72
N LEU A 312 2.84 -7.62 19.53
CA LEU A 312 3.39 -6.40 18.94
C LEU A 312 2.31 -5.49 18.37
N VAL A 313 2.62 -4.20 18.32
CA VAL A 313 1.91 -3.23 17.49
C VAL A 313 2.11 -3.62 16.02
N PRO A 314 1.05 -3.79 15.21
CA PRO A 314 1.17 -4.19 13.80
C PRO A 314 1.90 -3.12 12.98
N ILE A 315 2.79 -3.53 12.07
CA ILE A 315 3.38 -2.61 11.08
C ILE A 315 2.32 -2.19 10.05
N LEU A 316 2.46 -1.04 9.38
CA LEU A 316 1.55 -0.65 8.28
C LEU A 316 2.21 -1.04 6.95
N VAL A 317 1.51 -1.78 6.10
CA VAL A 317 2.02 -2.26 4.80
C VAL A 317 1.04 -2.01 3.67
N ALA A 318 1.57 -1.64 2.50
CA ALA A 318 0.82 -1.54 1.26
C ALA A 318 1.28 -2.61 0.25
N THR A 319 0.77 -2.54 -0.98
CA THR A 319 1.20 -3.36 -2.12
C THR A 319 1.44 -2.46 -3.32
N TYR A 320 2.62 -2.53 -3.94
CA TYR A 320 2.96 -1.77 -5.14
C TYR A 320 3.61 -2.65 -6.21
N PRO A 321 3.41 -2.34 -7.50
CA PRO A 321 4.30 -2.85 -8.54
C PRO A 321 5.73 -2.37 -8.28
N ARG A 322 6.70 -3.24 -8.55
CA ARG A 322 8.13 -2.96 -8.46
C ARG A 322 8.57 -2.10 -9.65
N TYR A 323 9.56 -1.22 -9.47
CA TYR A 323 10.03 -0.39 -10.58
C TYR A 323 10.73 -1.24 -11.64
N ALA A 324 10.47 -0.96 -12.91
CA ALA A 324 10.96 -1.73 -14.07
C ALA A 324 10.58 -3.23 -14.08
N HIS A 325 9.69 -3.68 -13.19
CA HIS A 325 9.29 -5.07 -13.01
C HIS A 325 7.76 -5.14 -12.79
N ASP A 326 7.00 -4.88 -13.85
CA ASP A 326 5.52 -4.80 -13.84
C ASP A 326 4.82 -6.09 -13.35
N ASP A 327 5.51 -7.23 -13.32
CA ASP A 327 5.02 -8.51 -12.82
C ASP A 327 5.32 -8.78 -11.34
N GLN A 328 6.20 -7.98 -10.71
CA GLN A 328 6.63 -8.15 -9.33
C GLN A 328 5.97 -7.14 -8.40
N TRP A 329 5.56 -7.61 -7.22
CA TRP A 329 4.88 -6.81 -6.21
C TRP A 329 5.73 -6.67 -4.95
N LEU A 330 6.03 -5.44 -4.56
CA LEU A 330 6.64 -5.09 -3.30
C LEU A 330 5.58 -5.03 -2.20
N ILE A 331 5.97 -5.43 -0.98
CA ILE A 331 5.22 -5.18 0.27
C ILE A 331 5.98 -4.11 1.05
N PRO A 332 5.85 -2.82 0.72
CA PRO A 332 6.53 -1.73 1.40
C PRO A 332 6.02 -1.55 2.84
N ILE A 333 6.95 -1.35 3.76
CA ILE A 333 6.67 -0.87 5.12
C ILE A 333 6.37 0.64 5.03
N ILE A 334 5.09 0.98 5.18
CA ILE A 334 4.63 2.36 5.33
C ILE A 334 4.98 2.87 6.73
N ASP A 335 4.76 2.06 7.77
CA ASP A 335 5.15 2.33 9.16
C ASP A 335 5.73 1.11 9.86
N GLY A 336 6.67 1.34 10.78
CA GLY A 336 7.16 0.30 11.68
C GLY A 336 8.49 -0.34 11.30
N ASN A 337 9.33 0.36 10.52
CA ASN A 337 10.70 -0.08 10.19
C ASN A 337 11.50 -0.53 11.42
N HIS A 338 11.40 0.15 12.57
CA HIS A 338 12.05 -0.28 13.82
C HIS A 338 11.59 -1.67 14.29
N ARG A 339 10.27 -1.97 14.21
CA ARG A 339 9.68 -3.24 14.65
C ARG A 339 10.06 -4.40 13.74
N ALA A 340 10.09 -4.17 12.43
CA ALA A 340 10.59 -5.15 11.47
C ALA A 340 12.09 -5.43 11.65
N THR A 341 12.90 -4.38 11.86
CA THR A 341 14.35 -4.52 12.11
C THR A 341 14.63 -5.25 13.43
N ALA A 342 13.89 -4.94 14.51
CA ALA A 342 14.02 -5.63 15.80
C ALA A 342 13.67 -7.12 15.71
N ALA A 343 12.60 -7.48 14.99
CA ALA A 343 12.23 -8.87 14.76
C ALA A 343 13.29 -9.63 13.94
N LEU A 344 13.85 -9.00 12.90
CA LEU A 344 14.95 -9.56 12.11
C LEU A 344 16.24 -9.72 12.92
N LEU A 345 16.58 -8.74 13.77
CA LEU A 345 17.74 -8.81 14.66
C LEU A 345 17.60 -9.95 15.67
N LEU A 346 16.45 -10.07 16.35
CA LEU A 346 16.24 -11.14 17.33
C LEU A 346 16.27 -12.53 16.67
N ARG A 347 15.71 -12.67 15.46
CA ARG A 347 15.81 -13.89 14.66
C ARG A 347 17.25 -14.22 14.25
N PHE A 348 18.06 -13.22 13.90
CA PHE A 348 19.49 -13.39 13.65
C PHE A 348 20.27 -13.79 14.91
N LEU A 349 20.10 -13.07 16.03
CA LEU A 349 20.76 -13.39 17.29
C LEU A 349 20.41 -14.79 17.80
N ALA A 350 19.20 -15.28 17.49
CA ALA A 350 18.76 -16.63 17.80
C ALA A 350 19.53 -17.74 17.05
N THR A 351 20.24 -17.42 15.95
CA THR A 351 21.12 -18.38 15.25
C THR A 351 22.53 -18.45 15.83
N LEU A 352 22.90 -17.55 16.74
CA LEU A 352 24.24 -17.44 17.31
C LEU A 352 24.37 -18.17 18.66
N THR A 353 25.62 -18.52 19.01
CA THR A 353 25.97 -18.87 20.39
C THR A 353 26.34 -17.59 21.14
N LEU A 354 25.47 -17.14 22.04
CA LEU A 354 25.71 -15.95 22.86
C LEU A 354 26.49 -16.31 24.16
N PRO A 355 27.39 -15.43 24.64
CA PRO A 355 27.85 -14.19 24.01
C PRO A 355 28.73 -14.46 22.78
N ALA A 356 28.64 -13.60 21.77
CA ALA A 356 29.50 -13.62 20.59
C ALA A 356 30.15 -12.23 20.43
N ASP A 357 31.40 -12.16 19.98
CA ASP A 357 32.05 -10.88 19.77
C ASP A 357 31.48 -10.13 18.55
N HIS A 358 31.77 -8.83 18.51
CA HIS A 358 31.28 -7.92 17.47
C HIS A 358 31.65 -8.35 16.05
N GLN A 359 32.87 -8.86 15.84
CA GLN A 359 33.35 -9.24 14.52
C GLN A 359 32.65 -10.53 14.04
N ALA A 360 32.53 -11.52 14.92
CA ALA A 360 31.78 -12.75 14.66
C ALA A 360 30.30 -12.47 14.35
N MET A 361 29.67 -11.49 15.03
CA MET A 361 28.30 -11.08 14.71
C MET A 361 28.19 -10.42 13.32
N LEU A 362 29.11 -9.54 12.93
CA LEU A 362 29.06 -8.90 11.61
C LEU A 362 29.29 -9.91 10.46
N GLU A 363 30.21 -10.85 10.65
CA GLU A 363 30.46 -11.94 9.67
C GLU A 363 29.25 -12.87 9.53
N GLY A 364 28.67 -13.29 10.66
CA GLY A 364 27.45 -14.09 10.68
C GLY A 364 26.25 -13.38 10.03
N LEU A 365 26.14 -12.05 10.20
CA LEU A 365 25.06 -11.25 9.66
C LEU A 365 25.06 -11.21 8.12
N GLN A 366 26.24 -11.18 7.48
CA GLN A 366 26.33 -11.26 6.01
C GLN A 366 25.81 -12.61 5.48
N GLY A 367 26.14 -13.71 6.14
CA GLY A 367 25.61 -15.03 5.82
C GLY A 367 24.10 -15.11 6.02
N TYR A 368 23.60 -14.57 7.13
CA TYR A 368 22.17 -14.49 7.45
C TYR A 368 21.38 -13.68 6.41
N CYS A 369 21.84 -12.49 6.04
CA CYS A 369 21.17 -11.65 5.02
C CYS A 369 21.10 -12.38 3.67
N THR A 370 22.18 -13.06 3.29
CA THR A 370 22.23 -13.88 2.06
C THR A 370 21.22 -15.03 2.11
N ALA A 371 21.17 -15.77 3.21
CA ALA A 371 20.27 -16.93 3.40
C ALA A 371 18.78 -16.55 3.46
N HIS A 372 18.48 -15.31 3.87
CA HIS A 372 17.11 -14.77 3.97
C HIS A 372 16.73 -13.82 2.82
N HIS A 373 17.56 -13.71 1.78
CA HIS A 373 17.35 -12.81 0.63
C HIS A 373 17.13 -11.33 1.02
N LEU A 374 17.74 -10.89 2.13
CA LEU A 374 17.63 -9.52 2.61
C LEU A 374 18.56 -8.61 1.80
N GLY A 375 17.99 -7.62 1.12
CA GLY A 375 18.72 -6.67 0.28
C GLY A 375 19.70 -5.77 1.05
N GLN A 376 20.52 -5.03 0.31
CA GLN A 376 21.63 -4.26 0.88
C GLN A 376 21.18 -3.20 1.90
N LYS A 377 19.96 -2.62 1.74
CA LYS A 377 19.36 -1.71 2.73
C LYS A 377 19.12 -2.40 4.08
N TRP A 378 18.65 -3.65 4.08
CA TRP A 378 18.48 -4.45 5.30
C TRP A 378 19.82 -4.81 5.95
N GLN A 379 20.80 -5.23 5.15
CA GLN A 379 22.13 -5.57 5.67
C GLN A 379 22.80 -4.38 6.38
N ILE A 380 22.85 -3.21 5.73
CA ILE A 380 23.42 -1.98 6.32
C ILE A 380 22.67 -1.60 7.61
N ASP A 381 21.35 -1.69 7.60
CA ASP A 381 20.55 -1.33 8.78
C ASP A 381 20.79 -2.26 9.97
N LEU A 382 20.94 -3.56 9.73
CA LEU A 382 21.25 -4.55 10.77
C LEU A 382 22.70 -4.42 11.26
N CYS A 383 23.66 -4.12 10.38
CA CYS A 383 25.06 -3.86 10.78
C CYS A 383 25.16 -2.68 11.74
N ASP A 384 24.45 -1.58 11.45
CA ASP A 384 24.37 -0.42 12.34
C ASP A 384 23.80 -0.79 13.72
N VAL A 385 22.76 -1.64 13.77
CA VAL A 385 22.16 -2.05 15.06
C VAL A 385 23.06 -3.01 15.84
N VAL A 386 23.75 -3.94 15.16
CA VAL A 386 24.77 -4.80 15.80
C VAL A 386 25.93 -3.97 16.35
N THR A 387 26.35 -2.92 15.63
CA THR A 387 27.38 -1.97 16.08
C THR A 387 26.90 -1.18 17.31
N GLU A 388 25.68 -0.65 17.27
CA GLU A 388 25.07 0.09 18.38
C GLU A 388 24.90 -0.81 19.62
N LEU A 389 24.50 -2.07 19.44
CA LEU A 389 24.36 -3.04 20.53
C LEU A 389 25.69 -3.31 21.27
N HIS A 390 26.80 -3.31 20.54
CA HIS A 390 28.15 -3.43 21.12
C HIS A 390 28.74 -2.11 21.62
N SER A 391 28.02 -1.00 21.49
CA SER A 391 28.49 0.30 21.99
C SER A 391 28.60 0.27 23.53
N PRO A 392 29.56 1.01 24.13
CA PRO A 392 29.67 1.08 25.58
C PRO A 392 28.40 1.58 26.28
N ALA A 393 27.55 2.34 25.58
CA ALA A 393 26.28 2.84 26.11
C ALA A 393 25.23 1.73 26.26
N ASN A 394 25.21 0.74 25.35
CA ASN A 394 24.22 -0.33 25.32
C ASN A 394 24.71 -1.64 25.97
N ARG A 395 25.85 -1.62 26.67
CA ARG A 395 26.38 -2.82 27.35
C ARG A 395 25.34 -3.53 28.23
N LYS A 396 24.50 -2.78 28.96
CA LYS A 396 23.41 -3.35 29.77
C LYS A 396 22.41 -4.15 28.92
N MET A 397 22.06 -3.66 27.72
CA MET A 397 21.18 -4.34 26.78
C MET A 397 21.83 -5.63 26.25
N TYR A 398 23.12 -5.57 25.90
CA TYR A 398 23.87 -6.75 25.46
C TYR A 398 23.99 -7.83 26.56
N ASP A 399 24.30 -7.42 27.79
CA ASP A 399 24.36 -8.32 28.95
C ASP A 399 22.97 -8.92 29.24
N GLN A 400 21.89 -8.16 29.10
CA GLN A 400 20.51 -8.62 29.22
C GLN A 400 20.16 -9.66 28.14
N ILE A 401 20.39 -9.36 26.86
CA ILE A 401 20.18 -10.28 25.72
C ILE A 401 20.96 -11.59 25.93
N THR A 402 22.21 -11.50 26.40
CA THR A 402 23.05 -12.66 26.69
C THR A 402 22.49 -13.49 27.85
N SER A 403 22.07 -12.85 28.95
CA SER A 403 21.44 -13.56 30.08
C SER A 403 20.10 -14.22 29.70
N GLN A 404 19.40 -13.66 28.71
CA GLN A 404 18.13 -14.13 28.17
C GLN A 404 18.28 -14.98 26.90
N ALA A 405 19.46 -15.55 26.61
CA ALA A 405 19.71 -16.32 25.40
C ALA A 405 18.69 -17.47 25.14
N ALA A 406 18.11 -18.05 26.19
CA ALA A 406 17.05 -19.06 26.07
C ALA A 406 15.72 -18.47 25.52
N LEU A 407 15.39 -17.22 25.83
CA LEU A 407 14.25 -16.50 25.25
C LEU A 407 14.57 -16.05 23.82
N VAL A 408 15.77 -15.52 23.59
CA VAL A 408 16.25 -15.10 22.25
C VAL A 408 16.15 -16.27 21.27
N ARG A 409 16.55 -17.49 21.65
CA ARG A 409 16.41 -18.70 20.80
C ARG A 409 14.99 -18.97 20.32
N LYS A 410 13.93 -18.54 21.04
CA LYS A 410 12.54 -18.68 20.58
C LYS A 410 12.25 -17.88 19.29
N PHE A 411 13.04 -16.84 19.00
CA PHE A 411 12.89 -16.04 17.80
C PHE A 411 13.46 -16.69 16.53
N ALA A 412 14.25 -17.77 16.62
CA ALA A 412 14.80 -18.46 15.44
C ALA A 412 13.70 -18.96 14.48
N GLY A 413 12.55 -19.35 15.02
CA GLY A 413 11.41 -19.82 14.24
C GLY A 413 10.57 -18.70 13.60
N VAL A 414 10.75 -17.43 13.99
CA VAL A 414 9.90 -16.31 13.55
C VAL A 414 10.03 -16.11 12.04
N LYS A 415 8.90 -16.17 11.34
CA LYS A 415 8.84 -16.00 9.86
C LYS A 415 7.96 -14.84 9.44
N TYR A 416 6.96 -14.47 10.26
CA TYR A 416 5.99 -13.44 9.93
C TYR A 416 5.83 -12.43 11.05
N ILE A 417 5.66 -11.17 10.66
CA ILE A 417 5.29 -10.05 11.53
C ILE A 417 3.83 -9.66 11.25
N PRO A 418 3.02 -9.34 12.28
CA PRO A 418 1.67 -8.85 12.07
C PRO A 418 1.68 -7.46 11.43
N ALA A 419 0.80 -7.26 10.47
CA ALA A 419 0.69 -6.01 9.72
C ALA A 419 -0.76 -5.63 9.44
N LEU A 420 -1.00 -4.32 9.38
CA LEU A 420 -2.22 -3.69 8.90
C LEU A 420 -2.10 -3.43 7.39
N VAL A 421 -3.03 -3.97 6.61
CA VAL A 421 -3.09 -3.74 5.15
C VAL A 421 -3.66 -2.35 4.88
N VAL A 422 -2.96 -1.57 4.06
CA VAL A 422 -3.40 -0.24 3.67
C VAL A 422 -3.23 0.03 2.17
N GLN A 423 -3.97 1.01 1.66
CA GLN A 423 -3.89 1.51 0.29
C GLN A 423 -3.21 2.88 0.30
N GLU A 424 -1.91 2.94 0.04
CA GLU A 424 -1.12 4.19 0.15
C GLU A 424 -1.52 5.26 -0.88
N ASP A 425 -2.23 4.91 -1.96
CA ASP A 425 -2.87 5.89 -2.84
C ASP A 425 -3.94 6.74 -2.11
N ASP A 426 -4.55 6.19 -1.04
CA ASP A 426 -5.42 6.90 -0.09
C ASP A 426 -4.70 7.64 1.03
N PHE A 427 -3.37 7.54 1.10
CA PHE A 427 -2.58 8.22 2.13
C PHE A 427 -2.14 9.61 1.70
N TYR A 428 -2.04 10.43 2.74
CA TYR A 428 -1.46 11.77 2.72
C TYR A 428 -0.10 11.69 3.41
N THR A 429 0.80 10.86 2.88
CA THR A 429 2.13 10.68 3.45
C THR A 429 2.93 11.97 3.30
N ILE A 430 3.17 12.68 4.40
CA ILE A 430 3.80 13.99 4.41
C ILE A 430 5.32 13.82 4.30
N CYS A 431 5.92 14.52 3.34
CA CYS A 431 7.36 14.74 3.31
C CYS A 431 7.72 15.78 4.39
N LYS A 432 8.16 15.33 5.56
CA LYS A 432 8.45 16.20 6.73
C LYS A 432 9.44 17.32 6.37
N GLN A 433 10.58 16.96 5.78
CA GLN A 433 11.61 17.91 5.33
C GLN A 433 11.08 19.02 4.43
N ARG A 434 10.18 18.68 3.48
CA ARG A 434 9.64 19.65 2.51
C ARG A 434 8.43 20.42 3.02
N SER A 435 7.90 20.07 4.20
CA SER A 435 6.72 20.69 4.83
C SER A 435 7.05 21.68 5.94
N ALA A 436 8.29 21.67 6.46
CA ALA A 436 8.73 22.63 7.47
C ALA A 436 8.55 24.08 6.97
N GLY A 437 7.92 24.93 7.80
CA GLY A 437 7.69 26.34 7.48
C GLY A 437 6.61 26.63 6.43
N LYS A 438 5.81 25.64 6.00
CA LYS A 438 4.73 25.84 5.02
C LYS A 438 3.34 25.80 5.67
N HIS A 439 2.43 26.62 5.15
CA HIS A 439 1.02 26.64 5.56
C HIS A 439 0.26 25.36 5.22
N LYS A 440 0.66 24.66 4.15
CA LYS A 440 0.10 23.39 3.69
C LYS A 440 1.21 22.33 3.67
N PRO A 441 0.97 21.11 4.21
CA PRO A 441 1.91 20.00 4.09
C PRO A 441 2.21 19.62 2.63
N VAL A 442 3.47 19.28 2.35
CA VAL A 442 3.90 18.65 1.09
C VAL A 442 3.77 17.14 1.24
N LEU A 443 3.06 16.51 0.31
CA LEU A 443 2.93 15.06 0.27
C LEU A 443 4.04 14.43 -0.55
N LEU A 444 4.45 13.23 -0.15
CA LEU A 444 4.98 12.25 -1.07
C LEU A 444 3.84 11.76 -1.95
N HIS A 445 4.07 11.67 -3.25
CA HIS A 445 3.19 10.96 -4.17
C HIS A 445 3.34 9.44 -3.95
N PRO A 446 2.29 8.63 -4.18
CA PRO A 446 2.33 7.17 -4.05
C PRO A 446 3.55 6.49 -4.68
N TYR A 447 3.93 6.91 -5.89
CA TYR A 447 5.10 6.38 -6.61
C TYR A 447 6.42 6.50 -5.84
N HIS A 448 6.56 7.50 -4.95
CA HIS A 448 7.76 7.60 -4.11
C HIS A 448 7.90 6.40 -3.19
N GLN A 449 6.82 5.80 -2.68
CA GLN A 449 6.94 4.58 -1.89
C GLN A 449 7.53 3.46 -2.74
N ALA A 450 6.98 3.20 -3.93
CA ALA A 450 7.53 2.18 -4.81
C ALA A 450 9.03 2.39 -5.05
N LEU A 451 9.45 3.62 -5.41
CA LEU A 451 10.86 3.92 -5.68
C LEU A 451 11.80 3.83 -4.46
N PHE A 452 11.38 4.33 -3.29
CA PHE A 452 12.23 4.29 -2.10
C PHE A 452 12.29 2.90 -1.46
N ASN A 453 11.23 2.10 -1.59
CA ASN A 453 11.18 0.74 -1.06
C ASN A 453 11.89 -0.28 -1.96
N ASP A 454 12.05 -0.03 -3.26
CA ASP A 454 12.73 -0.94 -4.19
C ASP A 454 14.23 -1.06 -3.87
N ASP A 455 14.75 -2.28 -3.68
CA ASP A 455 16.17 -2.51 -3.41
C ASP A 455 17.07 -2.34 -4.65
N ASP A 456 16.51 -2.41 -5.87
CA ASP A 456 17.28 -2.14 -7.10
C ASP A 456 17.60 -0.65 -7.26
N ILE A 457 16.80 0.22 -6.64
CA ILE A 457 17.04 1.66 -6.64
C ILE A 457 17.79 2.03 -5.34
N PRO A 458 19.03 2.53 -5.45
CA PRO A 458 19.90 2.75 -4.30
C PRO A 458 19.62 4.11 -3.63
N ILE A 459 18.35 4.33 -3.28
CA ILE A 459 17.85 5.50 -2.60
C ILE A 459 17.07 5.10 -1.35
N ALA A 460 17.13 5.93 -0.32
CA ALA A 460 16.35 5.81 0.90
C ALA A 460 15.88 7.19 1.36
N LEU A 461 14.73 7.23 2.02
CA LEU A 461 14.28 8.41 2.73
C LEU A 461 15.19 8.68 3.95
N PRO A 462 15.45 9.96 4.26
CA PRO A 462 16.22 10.32 5.44
C PRO A 462 15.51 9.90 6.73
N GLN A 463 16.28 9.31 7.64
CA GLN A 463 15.81 8.81 8.94
C GLN A 463 15.18 9.92 9.80
N LYS A 464 14.07 9.61 10.51
CA LYS A 464 13.24 10.50 11.37
C LYS A 464 12.55 11.67 10.64
N ALA A 465 13.17 12.22 9.59
CA ALA A 465 12.78 13.44 8.89
C ALA A 465 12.28 13.23 7.45
N GLY A 466 12.29 12.00 6.93
CA GLY A 466 11.82 11.68 5.58
C GLY A 466 10.31 11.80 5.47
N GLN A 467 9.58 10.93 6.19
CA GLN A 467 8.13 10.83 6.03
C GLN A 467 7.32 10.73 7.33
N THR A 468 6.00 10.83 7.16
CA THR A 468 4.98 10.50 8.16
C THR A 468 3.61 10.39 7.50
N HIS A 469 2.97 9.26 7.70
CA HIS A 469 1.64 8.87 7.24
C HIS A 469 0.66 8.95 8.43
N GLY A 470 -0.63 8.69 8.20
CA GLY A 470 -1.60 8.46 9.28
C GLY A 470 -1.28 7.18 10.06
N ARG A 471 -1.65 7.15 11.35
CA ARG A 471 -1.69 5.93 12.17
C ARG A 471 -3.10 5.79 12.74
N PRO A 472 -3.63 4.57 12.94
CA PRO A 472 -4.88 4.40 13.66
C PRO A 472 -4.68 4.80 15.13
N GLU A 473 -5.68 5.46 15.71
CA GLU A 473 -5.61 5.97 17.10
C GLU A 473 -5.50 4.85 18.15
N SER A 474 -6.08 3.68 17.84
CA SER A 474 -5.94 2.44 18.59
C SER A 474 -5.84 1.26 17.62
N PHE A 475 -5.23 0.18 18.10
CA PHE A 475 -4.93 -1.05 17.36
C PHE A 475 -4.97 -2.23 18.32
N ARG A 476 -5.13 -3.43 17.78
CA ARG A 476 -5.00 -4.68 18.52
C ARG A 476 -3.56 -5.16 18.44
N LEU A 477 -2.97 -5.50 19.59
CA LEU A 477 -1.67 -6.17 19.62
C LEU A 477 -1.82 -7.58 19.04
N MET A 478 -0.90 -7.98 18.17
CA MET A 478 -0.91 -9.27 17.51
C MET A 478 0.43 -10.00 17.70
N PRO A 479 0.44 -11.34 17.80
CA PRO A 479 1.67 -12.08 18.06
C PRO A 479 2.58 -12.19 16.83
N LEU A 480 3.91 -12.18 17.03
CA LEU A 480 4.85 -12.71 16.04
C LEU A 480 4.55 -14.19 15.76
N THR A 481 4.56 -14.59 14.49
CA THR A 481 4.35 -16.01 14.11
C THR A 481 5.71 -16.71 13.98
N PRO A 482 5.96 -17.83 14.68
CA PRO A 482 4.98 -18.83 15.12
C PRO A 482 4.75 -18.91 16.65
N PHE A 483 4.93 -17.83 17.43
CA PHE A 483 4.59 -17.88 18.87
C PHE A 483 3.10 -18.26 19.10
N ALA A 484 2.21 -17.96 18.14
CA ALA A 484 0.81 -18.38 18.15
C ALA A 484 0.49 -19.69 17.39
N GLY A 485 1.50 -20.50 17.04
CA GLY A 485 1.35 -21.71 16.24
C GLY A 485 1.25 -21.46 14.72
N GLU A 486 1.09 -22.53 13.93
CA GLU A 486 0.89 -22.42 12.48
C GLU A 486 -0.55 -21.98 12.17
N HIS A 487 -0.72 -20.73 11.72
CA HIS A 487 -2.03 -20.21 11.32
C HIS A 487 -2.49 -20.78 9.97
N SER A 488 -3.31 -21.83 10.02
CA SER A 488 -4.11 -22.32 8.89
C SER A 488 -5.28 -21.37 8.60
N GLY A 489 -4.98 -20.16 8.12
CA GLY A 489 -5.95 -19.14 7.73
C GLY A 489 -5.62 -18.55 6.36
N GLY A 490 -6.43 -18.86 5.36
CA GLY A 490 -6.30 -18.34 4.00
C GLY A 490 -7.51 -18.74 3.16
N VAL A 491 -7.96 -17.84 2.28
CA VAL A 491 -9.06 -18.13 1.35
C VAL A 491 -8.62 -19.25 0.38
N GLY A 492 -9.52 -20.18 0.08
CA GLY A 492 -9.23 -21.40 -0.67
C GLY A 492 -8.54 -21.17 -2.03
N ALA A 493 -7.74 -22.16 -2.44
CA ALA A 493 -6.85 -22.10 -3.61
C ALA A 493 -7.55 -21.79 -4.96
N ASP A 494 -8.88 -21.88 -5.03
CA ASP A 494 -9.63 -21.61 -6.25
C ASP A 494 -9.66 -20.10 -6.62
N VAL A 495 -9.51 -19.18 -5.66
CA VAL A 495 -9.31 -17.75 -5.99
C VAL A 495 -7.92 -17.51 -6.59
N ALA A 496 -6.89 -18.23 -6.10
CA ALA A 496 -5.54 -18.14 -6.66
C ALA A 496 -5.44 -18.68 -8.10
N ARG A 497 -6.35 -19.57 -8.53
CA ARG A 497 -6.50 -19.96 -9.94
C ARG A 497 -7.05 -18.83 -10.81
N ILE A 498 -8.02 -18.06 -10.31
CA ILE A 498 -8.52 -16.84 -10.99
C ILE A 498 -7.40 -15.77 -11.07
N CYS A 499 -6.45 -15.77 -10.12
CA CYS A 499 -5.27 -14.89 -10.20
C CYS A 499 -4.19 -15.34 -11.22
N GLN A 500 -4.31 -16.52 -11.85
CA GLN A 500 -3.32 -17.06 -12.79
C GLN A 500 -3.88 -17.36 -14.19
N ALA A 501 -5.18 -17.63 -14.31
CA ALA A 501 -5.89 -17.76 -15.57
C ALA A 501 -6.66 -16.46 -15.88
N GLU A 502 -6.47 -15.91 -17.09
CA GLU A 502 -7.15 -14.71 -17.62
C GLU A 502 -6.76 -13.40 -16.88
N VAL A 503 -5.72 -12.65 -17.28
CA VAL A 503 -5.50 -12.05 -18.60
C VAL A 503 -4.01 -11.68 -18.70
N ARG A 504 -3.34 -12.07 -19.80
CA ARG A 504 -2.00 -11.57 -20.14
C ARG A 504 -2.11 -10.46 -21.20
N PRO A 505 -1.95 -9.17 -20.88
CA PRO A 505 -1.41 -8.21 -21.83
C PRO A 505 0.11 -8.40 -21.85
N SER A 506 0.62 -9.06 -22.90
CA SER A 506 2.06 -9.12 -23.13
C SER A 506 2.57 -7.74 -23.55
N MET A 507 3.16 -7.00 -22.61
CA MET A 507 3.80 -5.70 -22.86
C MET A 507 5.09 -5.79 -23.72
N ASN A 508 5.59 -7.00 -23.98
CA ASN A 508 6.79 -7.25 -24.81
C ASN A 508 6.60 -7.03 -26.33
N GLY A 509 5.59 -6.25 -26.75
CA GLY A 509 5.26 -6.00 -28.15
C GLY A 509 6.02 -4.85 -28.83
N LEU A 510 6.90 -4.14 -28.10
CA LEU A 510 7.63 -2.95 -28.61
C LEU A 510 9.13 -2.96 -28.28
N ALA A 511 9.73 -4.13 -28.14
CA ALA A 511 11.18 -4.25 -28.34
C ALA A 511 11.48 -4.13 -29.84
N GLN A 512 12.35 -3.19 -30.23
CA GLN A 512 12.78 -3.05 -31.62
C GLN A 512 13.43 -4.35 -32.12
N GLU A 513 13.04 -4.79 -33.32
CA GLU A 513 13.61 -5.98 -33.96
C GLU A 513 15.12 -5.80 -34.18
N LEU A 514 15.93 -6.59 -33.47
CA LEU A 514 17.26 -6.96 -33.96
C LEU A 514 17.08 -8.14 -34.93
N GLN A 515 17.35 -7.89 -36.21
CA GLN A 515 17.21 -8.87 -37.30
C GLN A 515 18.01 -10.16 -37.04
N PRO A 516 17.49 -11.34 -37.42
CA PRO A 516 18.04 -12.62 -37.00
C PRO A 516 19.05 -13.22 -38.00
N HIS A 517 20.00 -14.00 -37.47
CA HIS A 517 20.64 -15.08 -38.24
C HIS A 517 20.56 -16.40 -37.46
N GLU A 518 19.84 -17.37 -38.04
CA GLU A 518 20.15 -18.82 -38.17
C GLU A 518 21.32 -19.40 -37.32
N LYS A 519 21.30 -20.57 -36.67
CA LYS A 519 20.70 -21.92 -36.89
C LYS A 519 21.10 -22.82 -35.66
N VAL A 520 20.52 -23.96 -35.25
CA VAL A 520 19.27 -24.72 -35.56
C VAL A 520 19.10 -25.93 -34.59
N ARG A 521 17.87 -26.45 -34.38
CA ARG A 521 17.51 -27.82 -33.83
C ARG A 521 17.87 -28.13 -32.34
N GLN A 522 17.23 -29.05 -31.59
CA GLN A 522 16.08 -29.97 -31.82
C GLN A 522 15.49 -30.54 -30.50
N HIS A 523 14.17 -30.81 -30.46
CA HIS A 523 13.46 -31.85 -29.64
C HIS A 523 13.56 -31.81 -28.09
N ARG A 524 12.58 -32.24 -27.27
CA ARG A 524 11.45 -33.22 -27.33
C ARG A 524 10.28 -32.68 -26.44
N ALA A 525 9.00 -32.82 -26.81
CA ALA A 525 8.02 -33.83 -26.33
C ALA A 525 7.79 -33.85 -24.79
N TRP A 526 6.59 -33.92 -24.18
CA TRP A 526 5.18 -34.20 -24.57
C TRP A 526 4.25 -33.65 -23.42
N SER A 527 3.15 -32.94 -23.65
CA SER A 527 1.73 -33.33 -23.89
C SER A 527 0.88 -33.87 -22.71
N CYS A 528 -0.26 -33.19 -22.44
CA CYS A 528 -1.59 -33.77 -22.10
C CYS A 528 -1.80 -34.42 -20.70
N VAL A 529 -3.00 -34.52 -20.07
CA VAL A 529 -4.42 -34.15 -20.38
C VAL A 529 -5.05 -33.57 -19.07
N VAL A 530 -6.08 -32.73 -19.15
CA VAL A 530 -7.02 -32.47 -18.02
C VAL A 530 -8.38 -33.09 -18.34
N SER A 531 -8.95 -33.81 -17.37
CA SER A 531 -10.29 -34.41 -17.38
C SER A 531 -11.15 -33.82 -16.27
#